data_AF-A0A4Y2VG79-F1
#
_entry.id   AF-A0A4Y2VG79-F1
#
_cell.length_a   1.000
_cell.length_b   1.000
_cell.length_c   1.000
_cell.angle_alpha   90.00
_cell.angle_beta   90.00
_cell.angle_gamma   90.00
#
_symmetry.space_group_name_H-M   'P 1'
#
loop_
_entity.id
_entity.type
_entity.pdbx_description
1 polymer ?
#
loop_
_entity_poly.entity_id
_entity_poly.type
_entity_poly.pdbx_seq_one_letter_code
_entity_poly.pdbx_strand_id
1 'polypeptide(L)'
;MEEDTTKYEWMAQLSPFNTVFQAELLAIQEACLWASKTNQQIKVWSDSESSLHSIASIDTKSPIAQQTQEILLKSTNIKLGWIKAHVGHSGNEAADVLAKKATQDGIPTFIPAPRNHIKSLLQKESIIRWQKEWDNGETGRSVHNVLPKVKTTPTPWQRLEIMFVTGHGPFPTYLKRFNIGSSDSCG
;
A
#
# COMPACT_ATOMS: atom_id res chain seq x y z
N MET A 1 -24.39 -41.40 -2.88
CA MET A 1 -23.02 -41.63 -2.40
C MET A 1 -22.54 -40.28 -1.94
N GLU A 2 -22.69 -39.98 -0.65
CA GLU A 2 -22.11 -38.78 -0.07
C GLU A 2 -20.60 -39.01 -0.04
N GLU A 3 -19.87 -38.25 -0.85
CA GLU A 3 -18.43 -38.15 -0.68
C GLU A 3 -18.18 -37.64 0.74
N ASP A 4 -17.38 -38.36 1.51
CA ASP A 4 -16.96 -37.99 2.86
C ASP A 4 -16.01 -36.79 2.75
N THR A 5 -16.55 -35.64 2.37
CA THR A 5 -15.84 -34.37 2.28
C THR A 5 -15.65 -33.86 3.70
N THR A 6 -14.50 -34.15 4.30
CA THR A 6 -14.04 -33.47 5.50
C THR A 6 -14.01 -31.97 5.22
N LYS A 7 -14.99 -31.24 5.77
CA LYS A 7 -15.14 -29.81 5.56
C LYS A 7 -14.38 -29.06 6.64
N TYR A 8 -13.22 -28.52 6.28
CA TYR A 8 -12.50 -27.57 7.11
C TYR A 8 -12.77 -26.15 6.61
N GLU A 9 -13.31 -25.30 7.48
CA GLU A 9 -13.54 -23.89 7.20
C GLU A 9 -12.77 -23.04 8.20
N TRP A 10 -12.07 -22.03 7.68
CA TRP A 10 -11.38 -21.04 8.49
C TRP A 10 -11.56 -19.66 7.86
N MET A 11 -11.83 -18.66 8.69
CA MET A 11 -12.04 -17.29 8.26
C MET A 11 -11.46 -16.31 9.28
N ALA A 12 -10.66 -15.36 8.79
CA ALA A 12 -10.02 -14.34 9.60
C ALA A 12 -10.54 -12.95 9.27
N GLN A 13 -10.85 -12.19 10.30
CA GLN A 13 -11.17 -10.76 10.20
C GLN A 13 -9.87 -9.97 10.35
N LEU A 14 -9.48 -9.25 9.30
CA LEU A 14 -8.29 -8.40 9.31
C LEU A 14 -8.66 -6.95 9.60
N SER A 15 -7.65 -6.14 9.93
CA SER A 15 -7.87 -4.73 10.16
C SER A 15 -8.21 -4.00 8.84
N PRO A 16 -9.02 -2.92 8.87
CA PRO A 16 -9.46 -2.22 7.65
C PRO A 16 -8.33 -1.64 6.78
N PHE A 17 -7.14 -1.47 7.33
CA PHE A 17 -5.97 -0.98 6.60
C PHE A 17 -5.22 -2.07 5.84
N ASN A 18 -5.56 -3.35 6.05
CA ASN A 18 -4.93 -4.46 5.35
C ASN A 18 -5.44 -4.57 3.91
N THR A 19 -4.55 -5.00 3.03
CA THR A 19 -4.88 -5.15 1.60
C THR A 19 -5.49 -6.52 1.31
N VAL A 20 -6.28 -6.63 0.24
CA VAL A 20 -6.73 -7.92 -0.33
C VAL A 20 -5.55 -8.88 -0.51
N PHE A 21 -4.43 -8.42 -1.08
CA PHE A 21 -3.22 -9.23 -1.24
C PHE A 21 -2.71 -9.89 0.06
N GLN A 22 -2.76 -9.16 1.19
CA GLN A 22 -2.38 -9.72 2.49
C GLN A 22 -3.40 -10.77 2.98
N ALA A 23 -4.69 -10.54 2.73
CA ALA A 23 -5.74 -11.50 3.07
C ALA A 23 -5.62 -12.80 2.26
N GLU A 24 -5.39 -12.67 0.96
CA GLU A 24 -5.16 -13.80 0.05
C GLU A 24 -3.93 -14.64 0.46
N LEU A 25 -2.81 -13.97 0.74
CA LEU A 25 -1.62 -14.67 1.23
C LEU A 25 -1.86 -15.41 2.54
N LEU A 26 -2.60 -14.79 3.48
CA LEU A 26 -2.93 -15.42 4.75
C LEU A 26 -3.86 -16.62 4.57
N ALA A 27 -4.85 -16.53 3.68
CA ALA A 27 -5.73 -17.65 3.37
C ALA A 27 -4.96 -18.84 2.77
N ILE A 28 -4.03 -18.58 1.84
CA ILE A 28 -3.15 -19.62 1.28
C ILE A 28 -2.25 -20.22 2.36
N GLN A 29 -1.68 -19.38 3.24
CA GLN A 29 -0.84 -19.84 4.33
C GLN A 29 -1.60 -20.78 5.25
N GLU A 30 -2.80 -20.43 5.68
CA GLU A 30 -3.60 -21.27 6.58
C GLU A 30 -4.01 -22.58 5.89
N ALA A 31 -4.39 -22.54 4.61
CA ALA A 31 -4.66 -23.76 3.84
C ALA A 31 -3.43 -24.68 3.77
N CYS A 32 -2.22 -24.11 3.61
CA CYS A 32 -0.98 -24.88 3.63
C CYS A 32 -0.65 -25.42 5.04
N LEU A 33 -0.88 -24.63 6.09
CA LEU A 33 -0.70 -25.07 7.48
C LEU A 33 -1.61 -26.24 7.81
N TRP A 34 -2.88 -26.18 7.41
CA TRP A 34 -3.81 -27.28 7.57
C TRP A 34 -3.36 -28.51 6.78
N ALA A 35 -3.03 -28.34 5.49
CA ALA A 35 -2.61 -29.43 4.61
C ALA A 35 -1.32 -30.12 5.08
N SER A 36 -0.39 -29.37 5.68
CA SER A 36 0.88 -29.90 6.22
C SER A 36 0.71 -30.90 7.36
N LYS A 37 -0.43 -30.84 8.06
CA LYS A 37 -0.76 -31.75 9.18
C LYS A 37 -1.41 -33.05 8.69
N THR A 38 -1.70 -33.14 7.40
CA THR A 38 -2.30 -34.33 6.78
C THR A 38 -1.23 -35.13 6.05
N ASN A 39 -1.44 -36.44 5.95
CA ASN A 39 -0.59 -37.32 5.12
C ASN A 39 -1.10 -37.44 3.66
N GLN A 40 -2.13 -36.67 3.29
CA GLN A 40 -2.75 -36.75 1.97
C GLN A 40 -2.08 -35.80 0.98
N GLN A 41 -2.05 -36.20 -0.29
CA GLN A 41 -1.66 -35.29 -1.38
C GLN A 41 -2.77 -34.26 -1.57
N ILE A 42 -2.46 -33.00 -1.27
CA ILE A 42 -3.41 -31.89 -1.30
C ILE A 42 -2.98 -30.87 -2.35
N LYS A 43 -3.95 -30.39 -3.12
CA LYS A 43 -3.78 -29.25 -4.00
C LYS A 43 -4.59 -28.06 -3.47
N VAL A 44 -3.90 -26.99 -3.10
CA VAL A 44 -4.50 -25.72 -2.70
C VAL A 44 -4.67 -24.86 -3.94
N TRP A 45 -5.90 -24.43 -4.20
CA TRP A 45 -6.23 -23.55 -5.32
C TRP A 45 -6.50 -22.14 -4.82
N SER A 46 -5.96 -21.14 -5.51
CA SER A 46 -6.22 -19.72 -5.26
C SER A 46 -6.42 -19.01 -6.58
N ASP A 47 -7.33 -18.04 -6.62
CA ASP A 47 -7.53 -17.17 -7.77
C ASP A 47 -6.66 -15.91 -7.75
N SER A 48 -5.97 -15.65 -6.64
CA SER A 48 -4.99 -14.58 -6.52
C SER A 48 -3.64 -14.95 -7.13
N GLU A 49 -3.53 -14.71 -8.44
CA GLU A 49 -2.28 -14.92 -9.19
C GLU A 49 -1.10 -14.15 -8.54
N SER A 50 -1.37 -12.93 -8.04
CA SER A 50 -0.37 -12.09 -7.37
C SER A 50 0.22 -12.74 -6.10
N SER A 51 -0.63 -13.39 -5.30
CA SER A 51 -0.21 -14.11 -4.09
C SER A 51 0.64 -15.34 -4.45
N LEU A 52 0.23 -16.09 -5.47
CA LEU A 52 0.98 -17.24 -5.96
C LEU A 52 2.35 -16.84 -6.51
N HIS A 53 2.44 -15.78 -7.32
CA HIS A 53 3.72 -15.23 -7.78
C HIS A 53 4.59 -14.75 -6.62
N SER A 54 4.00 -14.12 -5.61
CA SER A 54 4.73 -13.70 -4.40
C SER A 54 5.29 -14.88 -3.61
N ILE A 55 4.57 -16.00 -3.55
CA ILE A 55 5.05 -17.24 -2.89
C ILE A 55 6.10 -17.95 -3.75
N ALA A 56 5.98 -17.90 -5.08
CA ALA A 56 6.98 -18.49 -5.98
C ALA A 56 8.28 -17.67 -6.06
N SER A 57 8.23 -16.38 -5.75
CA SER A 57 9.38 -15.48 -5.84
C SER A 57 10.37 -15.64 -4.69
N ILE A 58 11.65 -15.85 -5.04
CA ILE A 58 12.77 -15.92 -4.08
C ILE A 58 13.01 -14.55 -3.41
N ASP A 59 12.76 -13.46 -4.12
CA ASP A 59 12.98 -12.08 -3.64
C ASP A 59 11.79 -11.50 -2.85
N THR A 60 10.84 -12.35 -2.45
CA THR A 60 9.65 -11.89 -1.75
C THR A 60 10.00 -11.24 -0.41
N LYS A 61 9.42 -10.06 -0.17
CA LYS A 61 9.59 -9.29 1.07
C LYS A 61 8.41 -9.45 2.03
N SER A 62 7.40 -10.24 1.63
CA SER A 62 6.22 -10.50 2.45
C SER A 62 6.53 -11.59 3.47
N PRO A 63 6.47 -11.31 4.79
CA PRO A 63 6.73 -12.33 5.80
C PRO A 63 5.76 -13.53 5.70
N ILE A 64 4.50 -13.28 5.34
CA ILE A 64 3.50 -14.34 5.15
C ILE A 64 3.89 -15.26 3.98
N ALA A 65 4.39 -14.69 2.88
CA ALA A 65 4.85 -15.47 1.74
C ALA A 65 6.08 -16.31 2.10
N GLN A 66 7.04 -15.74 2.83
CA GLN A 66 8.24 -16.45 3.30
C GLN A 66 7.87 -17.62 4.24
N GLN A 67 6.98 -17.38 5.20
CA GLN A 67 6.47 -18.44 6.07
C GLN A 67 5.72 -19.53 5.28
N THR A 68 4.98 -19.15 4.24
CA THR A 68 4.31 -20.10 3.34
C THR A 68 5.31 -20.95 2.56
N GLN A 69 6.39 -20.33 2.05
CA GLN A 69 7.48 -21.05 1.41
C GLN A 69 8.11 -22.08 2.36
N GLU A 70 8.35 -21.73 3.62
CA GLU A 70 8.89 -22.66 4.62
C GLU A 70 7.98 -23.87 4.86
N ILE A 71 6.67 -23.68 4.88
CA ILE A 71 5.69 -24.77 5.00
C ILE A 71 5.79 -25.69 3.78
N LEU A 72 5.77 -25.12 2.57
CA LEU A 72 5.85 -25.88 1.33
C LEU A 72 7.17 -26.65 1.18
N LEU A 73 8.28 -26.10 1.67
CA LEU A 73 9.58 -26.77 1.68
C LEU A 73 9.61 -27.97 2.64
N LYS A 74 8.88 -27.91 3.75
CA LYS A 74 8.79 -29.00 4.74
C LYS A 74 7.76 -30.08 4.35
N SER A 75 6.78 -29.72 3.53
CA SER A 75 5.63 -30.58 3.20
C SER A 75 5.59 -30.91 1.70
N THR A 76 6.08 -32.09 1.33
CA THR A 76 6.11 -32.55 -0.08
C THR A 76 4.75 -32.99 -0.62
N ASN A 77 3.72 -33.03 0.23
CA ASN A 77 2.36 -33.42 -0.11
C ASN A 77 1.48 -32.26 -0.60
N ILE A 78 1.99 -31.04 -0.62
CA ILE A 78 1.20 -29.84 -0.95
C ILE A 78 1.61 -29.32 -2.34
N LYS A 79 0.61 -29.05 -3.17
CA LYS A 79 0.79 -28.34 -4.45
C LYS A 79 -0.08 -27.10 -4.48
N LEU A 80 0.47 -25.99 -4.97
CA LEU A 80 -0.32 -24.79 -5.26
C LEU A 80 -0.80 -24.80 -6.72
N GLY A 81 -2.00 -24.27 -6.95
CA GLY A 81 -2.55 -24.08 -8.28
C GLY A 81 -3.31 -22.77 -8.39
N TRP A 82 -3.21 -22.13 -9.57
CA TRP A 82 -4.07 -21.00 -9.89
C TRP A 82 -5.40 -21.48 -10.48
N ILE A 83 -6.49 -20.87 -10.05
CA ILE A 83 -7.82 -21.07 -10.61
C ILE A 83 -8.41 -19.73 -11.04
N LYS A 84 -9.27 -19.73 -12.06
CA LYS A 84 -9.90 -18.49 -12.50
C LYS A 84 -11.05 -18.10 -11.57
N ALA A 85 -11.07 -16.84 -11.15
CA ALA A 85 -12.18 -16.26 -10.39
C ALA A 85 -13.47 -16.18 -11.24
N HIS A 86 -14.62 -16.29 -10.57
CA HIS A 86 -15.96 -15.98 -11.11
C HIS A 86 -16.37 -16.74 -12.38
N VAL A 87 -15.94 -17.99 -12.54
CA VAL A 87 -16.38 -18.89 -13.62
C VAL A 87 -17.25 -20.04 -13.12
N GLY A 88 -17.80 -19.94 -11.90
CA GLY A 88 -18.73 -20.93 -11.35
C GLY A 88 -18.08 -22.15 -10.69
N HIS A 89 -16.80 -22.07 -10.30
CA HIS A 89 -16.18 -23.11 -9.49
C HIS A 89 -16.71 -23.05 -8.05
N SER A 90 -17.52 -24.04 -7.65
CA SER A 90 -18.22 -24.05 -6.35
C SER A 90 -17.31 -23.81 -5.15
N GLY A 91 -16.11 -24.40 -5.12
CA GLY A 91 -15.13 -24.18 -4.05
C GLY A 91 -14.57 -22.76 -4.01
N ASN A 92 -14.32 -22.14 -5.17
CA ASN A 92 -13.84 -20.74 -5.23
C ASN A 92 -14.93 -19.77 -4.79
N GLU A 93 -16.15 -19.95 -5.31
CA GLU A 93 -17.30 -19.13 -4.92
C GLU A 93 -17.61 -19.26 -3.42
N ALA A 94 -17.47 -20.46 -2.86
CA ALA A 94 -17.61 -20.68 -1.41
C ALA A 94 -16.53 -19.96 -0.60
N ALA A 95 -15.27 -19.98 -1.07
CA ALA A 95 -14.18 -19.25 -0.44
C ALA A 95 -14.40 -17.72 -0.50
N ASP A 96 -14.89 -17.19 -1.63
CA ASP A 96 -15.24 -15.77 -1.78
C ASP A 96 -16.36 -15.32 -0.83
N VAL A 97 -17.41 -16.14 -0.72
CA VAL A 97 -18.51 -15.90 0.24
C VAL A 97 -17.98 -15.93 1.67
N LEU A 98 -17.11 -16.89 1.99
CA LEU A 98 -16.51 -17.02 3.31
C LEU A 98 -15.60 -15.82 3.64
N ALA A 99 -14.79 -15.35 2.68
CA ALA A 99 -13.96 -14.15 2.83
C ALA A 99 -14.81 -12.89 3.06
N LYS A 100 -15.93 -12.74 2.36
CA LYS A 100 -16.88 -11.64 2.60
C LYS A 100 -17.47 -11.71 4.01
N LYS A 101 -17.90 -12.90 4.45
CA LYS A 101 -18.42 -13.12 5.81
C LYS A 101 -17.36 -12.85 6.88
N ALA A 102 -16.10 -13.19 6.61
CA ALA A 102 -14.97 -12.97 7.50
C ALA A 102 -14.80 -11.50 7.93
N THR A 103 -15.24 -10.55 7.09
CA THR A 103 -15.18 -9.12 7.41
C THR A 103 -16.03 -8.71 8.60
N GLN A 104 -17.04 -9.51 8.98
CA GLN A 104 -17.96 -9.26 10.09
C GLN A 104 -17.82 -10.32 11.19
N ASP A 105 -17.80 -11.60 10.78
CA ASP A 105 -17.87 -12.74 11.70
C ASP A 105 -16.55 -13.53 11.79
N GLY A 106 -15.49 -13.06 11.13
CA GLY A 106 -14.20 -13.76 11.11
C GLY A 106 -13.47 -13.69 12.44
N ILE A 107 -12.50 -14.60 12.64
CA ILE A 107 -11.64 -14.58 13.82
C ILE A 107 -10.74 -13.34 13.74
N PRO A 108 -10.77 -12.41 14.71
CA PRO A 108 -9.90 -11.23 14.69
C PRO A 108 -8.43 -11.65 14.63
N THR A 109 -7.80 -11.36 13.50
CA THR A 109 -6.43 -11.80 13.22
C THR A 109 -5.57 -10.59 12.93
N PHE A 110 -4.54 -10.42 13.76
CA PHE A 110 -3.61 -9.31 13.61
C PHE A 110 -2.53 -9.66 12.59
N ILE A 111 -2.40 -8.82 11.57
CA ILE A 111 -1.23 -8.77 10.71
C ILE A 111 -0.74 -7.33 10.59
N PRO A 112 0.57 -7.09 10.42
CA PRO A 112 1.11 -5.74 10.31
C PRO A 112 0.49 -4.95 9.16
N ALA A 113 0.33 -3.64 9.37
CA ALA A 113 -0.15 -2.74 8.33
C ALA A 113 0.78 -2.79 7.10
N PRO A 114 0.22 -2.70 5.87
CA PRO A 114 1.03 -2.67 4.67
C PRO A 114 1.88 -1.40 4.63
N ARG A 115 3.10 -1.50 4.11
CA ARG A 115 4.06 -0.37 4.03
C ARG A 115 3.44 0.88 3.36
N ASN A 116 2.61 0.68 2.35
CA ASN A 116 1.94 1.76 1.64
C ASN A 116 0.95 2.53 2.54
N HIS A 117 0.24 1.83 3.45
CA HIS A 117 -0.66 2.49 4.40
C HIS A 117 0.13 3.37 5.36
N ILE A 118 1.22 2.86 5.95
CA ILE A 118 2.10 3.64 6.82
C ILE A 118 2.70 4.84 6.08
N LYS A 119 3.17 4.64 4.84
CA LYS A 119 3.69 5.72 4.00
C LYS A 119 2.63 6.80 3.74
N SER A 120 1.38 6.41 3.49
CA SER A 120 0.28 7.35 3.28
C SER A 120 -0.03 8.15 4.55
N LEU A 121 -0.02 7.53 5.73
CA LEU A 121 -0.21 8.23 7.00
C LEU A 121 0.91 9.24 7.25
N LEU A 122 2.16 8.82 7.07
CA LEU A 122 3.32 9.69 7.24
C LEU A 122 3.30 10.87 6.25
N GLN A 123 2.90 10.62 5.00
CA GLN A 123 2.75 11.68 4.00
C GLN A 123 1.67 12.69 4.41
N LYS A 124 0.52 12.20 4.90
CA LYS A 124 -0.58 13.06 5.37
C LYS A 124 -0.12 13.96 6.51
N GLU A 125 0.52 13.40 7.53
CA GLU A 125 1.05 14.18 8.67
C GLU A 125 2.13 15.17 8.23
N SER A 126 3.01 14.75 7.32
CA SER A 126 4.06 15.63 6.77
C SER A 126 3.46 16.83 6.03
N ILE A 127 2.41 16.62 5.24
CA ILE A 127 1.71 17.70 4.52
C ILE A 127 1.02 18.66 5.50
N ILE A 128 0.35 18.13 6.55
CA ILE A 128 -0.29 18.96 7.58
C ILE A 128 0.74 19.85 8.27
N ARG A 129 1.87 19.26 8.69
CA ARG A 129 2.96 20.00 9.32
C ARG A 129 3.55 21.05 8.38
N TRP A 130 3.84 20.67 7.14
CA TRP A 130 4.37 21.58 6.14
C TRP A 130 3.41 22.74 5.87
N GLN A 131 2.10 22.48 5.78
CA GLN A 131 1.09 23.52 5.63
C GLN A 131 1.08 24.47 6.83
N LYS A 132 1.18 23.96 8.06
CA LYS A 132 1.25 24.80 9.27
C LYS A 132 2.48 25.69 9.29
N GLU A 133 3.65 25.16 8.93
CA GLU A 133 4.87 25.94 8.80
C GLU A 133 4.75 26.97 7.66
N TRP A 134 4.07 26.61 6.57
CA TRP A 134 3.83 27.50 5.44
C TRP A 134 2.89 28.66 5.77
N ASP A 135 1.83 28.42 6.55
CA ASP A 135 0.87 29.44 6.94
C ASP A 135 1.45 30.41 7.97
N ASN A 136 2.27 29.93 8.91
CA ASN A 136 2.81 30.72 10.00
C ASN A 136 4.23 31.26 9.76
N GLY A 137 4.91 30.84 8.69
CA GLY A 137 6.27 31.26 8.39
C GLY A 137 6.35 32.73 7.95
N GLU A 138 7.43 33.40 8.32
CA GLU A 138 7.67 34.81 7.94
C GLU A 138 8.36 34.96 6.57
N THR A 139 8.98 33.88 6.07
CA THR A 139 9.69 33.89 4.79
C THR A 139 8.76 33.50 3.63
N GLY A 140 9.13 33.91 2.41
CA GLY A 140 8.41 33.51 1.19
C GLY A 140 6.95 33.99 1.11
N ARG A 141 6.57 35.07 1.82
CA ARG A 141 5.19 35.57 1.87
C ARG A 141 4.60 35.96 0.52
N SER A 142 5.42 36.50 -0.38
CA SER A 142 4.99 36.75 -1.76
C SER A 142 4.56 35.47 -2.48
N VAL A 143 5.28 34.35 -2.26
CA VAL A 143 4.94 33.04 -2.82
C VAL A 143 3.71 32.46 -2.13
N HIS A 144 3.56 32.60 -0.81
CA HIS A 144 2.37 32.14 -0.06
C HIS A 144 1.10 32.83 -0.53
N ASN A 145 1.15 34.12 -0.80
CA ASN A 145 -0.01 34.87 -1.31
C ASN A 145 -0.55 34.32 -2.64
N VAL A 146 0.33 33.73 -3.47
CA VAL A 146 -0.06 33.12 -4.76
C VAL A 146 -0.35 31.62 -4.61
N LEU A 147 0.42 30.92 -3.77
CA LEU A 147 0.29 29.49 -3.48
C LEU A 147 0.08 29.26 -1.98
N PRO A 148 -1.12 29.51 -1.44
CA PRO A 148 -1.36 29.39 0.00
C PRO A 148 -1.40 27.94 0.47
N LYS A 149 -1.59 26.98 -0.44
CA LYS A 149 -1.62 25.54 -0.13
C LYS A 149 -0.40 24.82 -0.66
N VAL A 150 0.26 24.08 0.23
CA VAL A 150 1.40 23.24 -0.11
C VAL A 150 0.97 22.06 -0.98
N LYS A 151 1.83 21.67 -1.92
CA LYS A 151 1.58 20.56 -2.85
C LYS A 151 2.88 19.83 -3.10
N THR A 152 2.82 18.50 -3.23
CA THR A 152 4.00 17.67 -3.56
C THR A 152 4.32 17.67 -5.05
N THR A 153 3.42 18.21 -5.88
CA THR A 153 3.64 18.38 -7.32
C THR A 153 4.14 19.80 -7.62
N PRO A 154 5.14 19.97 -8.50
CA PRO A 154 5.58 21.29 -8.92
C PRO A 154 4.45 22.05 -9.62
N THR A 155 4.33 23.34 -9.31
CA THR A 155 3.46 24.25 -10.06
C THR A 155 4.10 24.53 -11.43
N PRO A 156 3.35 24.49 -12.54
CA PRO A 156 3.90 24.64 -13.89
C PRO A 156 4.18 26.12 -14.23
N TRP A 157 4.98 26.79 -13.41
CA TRP A 157 5.37 28.18 -13.63
C TRP A 157 6.53 28.31 -14.60
N GLN A 158 6.43 29.29 -15.49
CA GLN A 158 7.54 29.73 -16.33
C GLN A 158 8.57 30.48 -15.49
N ARG A 159 9.79 30.59 -16.03
CA ARG A 159 10.90 31.29 -15.35
C ARG A 159 10.54 32.70 -14.91
N LEU A 160 9.84 33.46 -15.76
CA LEU A 160 9.43 34.84 -15.46
C LEU A 160 8.44 34.90 -14.29
N GLU A 161 7.49 33.97 -14.23
CA GLU A 161 6.52 33.88 -13.14
C GLU A 161 7.22 33.52 -11.82
N ILE A 162 8.16 32.56 -11.84
CA ILE A 162 8.97 32.22 -10.67
C ILE A 162 9.75 33.45 -10.19
N MET A 163 10.44 34.16 -11.08
CA MET A 163 11.20 35.36 -10.73
C MET A 163 10.31 36.43 -10.11
N PHE A 164 9.17 36.71 -10.73
CA PHE A 164 8.22 37.72 -10.27
C PHE A 164 7.67 37.38 -8.88
N VAL A 165 7.14 36.16 -8.70
CA VAL A 165 6.47 35.76 -7.45
C VAL A 165 7.46 35.60 -6.29
N THR A 166 8.66 35.09 -6.56
CA THR A 166 9.70 34.98 -5.51
C THR A 166 10.39 36.31 -5.23
N GLY A 167 10.33 37.27 -6.16
CA GLY A 167 11.15 38.48 -6.14
C GLY A 167 12.63 38.22 -6.44
N HIS A 168 12.99 37.04 -6.95
CA HIS A 168 14.36 36.66 -7.31
C HIS A 168 14.63 36.90 -8.80
N GLY A 169 14.60 38.17 -9.21
CA GLY A 169 14.82 38.61 -10.58
C GLY A 169 15.67 39.87 -10.66
N PRO A 170 15.86 40.46 -11.86
CA PRO A 170 16.58 41.72 -12.05
C PRO A 170 15.74 42.93 -11.56
N PHE A 171 15.13 42.82 -10.38
CA PHE A 171 14.37 43.89 -9.76
C PHE A 171 15.30 44.77 -8.91
N PRO A 172 15.18 46.10 -8.96
CA PRO A 172 16.01 47.01 -8.16
C PRO A 172 16.07 46.64 -6.67
N THR A 173 14.92 46.27 -6.09
CA THR A 173 14.81 45.79 -4.70
C THR A 173 15.66 44.55 -4.41
N TYR A 174 15.65 43.56 -5.32
CA TYR A 174 16.46 42.35 -5.22
C TYR A 174 17.95 42.66 -5.37
N LEU A 175 18.32 43.42 -6.40
CA LEU A 175 19.71 43.78 -6.69
C LEU A 175 20.32 44.62 -5.55
N LYS A 176 19.55 45.54 -4.96
CA LYS A 176 19.97 46.32 -3.79
C LYS A 176 20.19 45.43 -2.57
N ARG A 177 19.29 44.47 -2.29
CA ARG A 177 19.40 43.53 -1.17
C ARG A 177 20.70 42.71 -1.17
N PHE A 178 21.22 42.38 -2.35
CA PHE A 178 22.47 41.62 -2.50
C PHE A 178 23.70 42.49 -2.80
N ASN A 179 23.61 43.81 -2.64
CA ASN A 179 24.69 44.76 -2.93
C ASN A 179 25.20 44.70 -4.39
N ILE A 180 24.33 44.35 -5.34
CA ILE A 180 24.62 44.35 -6.78
C ILE A 180 24.19 45.69 -7.41
N GLY A 181 23.12 46.30 -6.91
CA GLY A 181 22.59 47.60 -7.35
C GLY A 181 22.69 48.69 -6.27
N SER A 182 22.80 49.95 -6.70
CA SER A 182 22.94 51.11 -5.79
C SER A 182 21.61 51.64 -5.23
N SER A 183 20.48 51.38 -5.91
CA SER A 183 19.13 51.84 -5.54
C SER A 183 18.11 50.69 -5.60
N ASP A 184 17.08 50.76 -4.75
CA ASP A 184 15.91 49.88 -4.75
C ASP A 184 14.72 50.44 -5.54
N SER A 185 14.85 51.65 -6.10
CA SER A 185 13.81 52.32 -6.88
C SER A 185 13.88 51.93 -8.36
N CYS A 186 12.72 51.83 -9.00
CA CYS A 186 12.63 51.75 -10.46
C CYS A 186 12.95 53.14 -11.05
N GLY A 187 13.83 53.18 -12.05
CA GLY A 187 14.18 54.40 -12.80
C GLY A 187 13.29 54.64 -14.01
#